data_AF-A0A8M1RN50-F1
#
_entry.id   AF-A0A8M1RN50-F1
#
_cell.length_a   1.000
_cell.length_b   1.000
_cell.length_c   1.000
_cell.angle_alpha   90.00
_cell.angle_beta   90.00
_cell.angle_gamma   90.00
#
_symmetry.space_group_name_H-M   'P 1'
#
loop_
_entity.id
_entity.type
_entity.pdbx_description
1 polymer ?
#
loop_
_entity_poly.entity_id
_entity_poly.type
_entity_poly.pdbx_seq_one_letter_code
_entity_poly.pdbx_strand_id
1 'polypeptide(L)'
;MEVKGCRSEVEVFRRSPVETVPRRHSVSVKYSPSSQNLQMSTPRSSLPLNIRNSHSVSSKGEFRASSAPLIPNPFPELCSPTQSPVLTGSLGVRDPPSDSSTHVVRVFSDATHCRSVLVSSRATAHDVCQMLAQSAHCTDEESWALIEHHTALGLERCLEDHELVLQVQSSWPVEGDTKLLFRKNYAKYEFFKKPVSFFPEHMISDSADVTKGMTSSELVQNMVKSGSCPEIQGFLHVREGGKKSWKKLYFVLRRSGLYCSSKGQSKEPRHLQFTGDLEDLNVFTVFTGRKHYGAPGEHVFCIKSSKERFRGQDLKLMCADSEQSRTCWITAFRLFKHGTQLQQNYQLSQSRLHKPSKPDSKFTDRDESMVAMDFSGKSGGRVIQNPHEAHNAEQEEGHSWRKREALRHSLPPNSHGSQLPAVHRVQPWFHGGVSRTKAERLLEEQGGVDGMYLIRDSQLHVQCFVLSLWHELKTKHYLIIPLEKGDRQYFTMDDGVTLFSDLLQLVEFHQINRGTLPVCLKHPCTCIAL
;
A
#
# COMPACT_ATOMS: atom_id res chain seq x y z
N MET A 1 16.96 3.51 44.56
CA MET A 1 15.58 3.88 44.15
C MET A 1 15.16 2.85 43.11
N GLU A 2 14.71 1.68 43.56
CA GLU A 2 14.32 0.58 42.66
C GLU A 2 12.94 0.85 42.08
N VAL A 3 12.86 0.83 40.75
CA VAL A 3 11.65 1.06 39.97
C VAL A 3 10.82 -0.23 40.02
N LYS A 4 9.66 -0.16 40.68
CA LYS A 4 8.68 -1.25 40.79
C LYS A 4 8.18 -1.65 39.40
N GLY A 5 8.43 -2.91 39.04
CA GLY A 5 7.91 -3.55 37.83
C GLY A 5 6.40 -3.69 37.87
N CYS A 6 5.76 -3.31 36.76
CA CYS A 6 4.34 -3.46 36.50
C CYS A 6 4.06 -4.96 36.26
N ARG A 7 3.50 -5.66 37.25
CA ARG A 7 2.96 -7.01 37.08
C ARG A 7 1.55 -6.90 36.48
N SER A 8 1.38 -7.30 35.22
CA SER A 8 0.08 -7.58 34.64
C SER A 8 -0.32 -9.01 35.00
N GLU A 9 -1.26 -9.18 35.91
CA GLU A 9 -1.93 -10.46 36.18
C GLU A 9 -2.79 -10.83 34.96
N VAL A 10 -2.53 -11.99 34.38
CA VAL A 10 -3.39 -12.61 33.36
C VAL A 10 -4.19 -13.70 34.07
N GLU A 11 -5.48 -13.45 34.29
CA GLU A 11 -6.43 -14.45 34.80
C GLU A 11 -6.69 -15.51 33.72
N VAL A 12 -6.19 -16.72 33.95
CA VAL A 12 -6.47 -17.90 33.11
C VAL A 12 -7.72 -18.59 33.63
N PHE A 13 -8.86 -18.38 32.97
CA PHE A 13 -10.08 -19.16 33.20
C PHE A 13 -9.86 -20.63 32.78
N ARG A 14 -9.65 -21.50 33.77
CA ARG A 14 -9.65 -22.96 33.58
C ARG A 14 -11.06 -23.45 33.24
N ARG A 15 -11.26 -23.97 32.03
CA ARG A 15 -12.43 -24.83 31.73
C ARG A 15 -12.27 -26.16 32.47
N SER A 16 -13.33 -26.54 33.19
CA SER A 16 -13.48 -27.81 33.89
C SER A 16 -13.55 -29.01 32.93
N PRO A 17 -13.10 -30.20 33.36
CA PRO A 17 -12.94 -31.36 32.49
C PRO A 17 -14.29 -32.07 32.27
N VAL A 18 -14.57 -32.40 31.00
CA VAL A 18 -15.71 -33.25 30.63
C VAL A 18 -15.36 -34.71 30.96
N GLU A 19 -16.23 -35.33 31.76
CA GLU A 19 -16.15 -36.71 32.23
C GLU A 19 -16.04 -37.74 31.09
N THR A 20 -15.16 -38.70 31.31
CA THR A 20 -14.96 -39.89 30.47
C THR A 20 -15.82 -41.03 31.04
N VAL A 21 -16.72 -41.63 30.25
CA VAL A 21 -17.58 -42.78 30.63
C VAL A 21 -17.46 -43.89 29.57
N PRO A 22 -17.50 -45.19 29.93
CA PRO A 22 -16.38 -46.09 29.62
C PRO A 22 -16.59 -47.09 28.48
N ARG A 23 -15.43 -47.62 28.07
CA ARG A 23 -15.15 -48.77 27.20
C ARG A 23 -16.10 -49.95 27.40
N ARG A 24 -16.73 -50.42 26.30
CA ARG A 24 -17.27 -51.78 26.19
C ARG A 24 -16.22 -52.75 25.67
N HIS A 25 -16.16 -53.89 26.33
CA HIS A 25 -15.27 -55.02 26.11
C HIS A 25 -15.58 -55.82 24.84
N SER A 26 -14.52 -56.45 24.34
CA SER A 26 -14.44 -57.77 23.67
C SER A 26 -15.26 -58.03 22.40
N VAL A 27 -14.57 -58.37 21.31
CA VAL A 27 -14.49 -59.76 20.78
C VAL A 27 -13.16 -59.92 20.04
N SER A 28 -12.40 -60.94 20.44
CA SER A 28 -11.21 -61.44 19.77
C SER A 28 -11.61 -62.33 18.60
N VAL A 29 -11.14 -62.04 17.39
CA VAL A 29 -11.14 -63.03 16.29
C VAL A 29 -9.71 -63.13 15.75
N LYS A 30 -9.17 -64.34 15.90
CA LYS A 30 -7.91 -64.78 15.30
C LYS A 30 -8.11 -64.99 13.80
N TYR A 31 -7.32 -64.34 12.97
CA TYR A 31 -6.98 -64.87 11.64
C TYR A 31 -5.48 -64.75 11.42
N SER A 32 -4.88 -65.90 11.17
CA SER A 32 -3.48 -66.13 10.83
C SER A 32 -3.17 -65.66 9.39
N PRO A 33 -1.90 -65.40 9.04
CA PRO A 33 -1.55 -64.55 7.91
C PRO A 33 -1.44 -65.36 6.62
N SER A 34 -2.10 -64.89 5.56
CA SER A 34 -1.79 -65.26 4.18
C SER A 34 -0.97 -64.13 3.54
N SER A 35 0.26 -64.48 3.22
CA SER A 35 1.22 -63.66 2.48
C SER A 35 0.67 -63.25 1.12
N GLN A 36 0.49 -61.95 0.89
CA GLN A 36 0.57 -61.38 -0.44
C GLN A 36 1.48 -60.15 -0.38
N ASN A 37 2.66 -60.34 -0.97
CA ASN A 37 3.62 -59.29 -1.29
C ASN A 37 2.95 -58.22 -2.16
N LEU A 38 2.51 -57.14 -1.54
CA LEU A 38 2.29 -55.88 -2.24
C LEU A 38 3.47 -54.99 -1.91
N GLN A 39 4.44 -54.95 -2.83
CA GLN A 39 5.54 -54.00 -2.81
C GLN A 39 4.95 -52.59 -2.76
N MET A 40 5.05 -51.94 -1.60
CA MET A 40 4.82 -50.51 -1.46
C MET A 40 5.83 -49.79 -2.35
N SER A 41 5.35 -49.23 -3.46
CA SER A 41 6.12 -48.31 -4.28
C SER A 41 6.44 -47.07 -3.45
N THR A 42 7.73 -46.83 -3.21
CA THR A 42 8.24 -45.59 -2.65
C THR A 42 7.83 -44.40 -3.55
N PRO A 43 7.43 -43.25 -2.97
CA PRO A 43 6.93 -42.12 -3.73
C PRO A 43 8.06 -41.51 -4.57
N ARG A 44 7.87 -41.50 -5.90
CA ARG A 44 8.75 -40.82 -6.85
C ARG A 44 8.69 -39.31 -6.60
N SER A 45 9.77 -38.78 -6.03
CA SER A 45 10.15 -37.37 -6.04
C SER A 45 9.92 -36.77 -7.44
N SER A 46 9.14 -35.69 -7.50
CA SER A 46 8.93 -34.87 -8.69
C SER A 46 10.24 -34.18 -9.09
N LEU A 47 11.03 -34.83 -9.93
CA LEU A 47 12.08 -34.15 -10.68
C LEU A 47 11.43 -33.38 -11.84
N PRO A 48 11.90 -32.16 -12.16
CA PRO A 48 11.32 -31.34 -13.21
C PRO A 48 11.38 -32.05 -14.56
N LEU A 49 10.29 -31.94 -15.32
CA LEU A 49 10.11 -32.54 -16.63
C LEU A 49 11.29 -32.18 -17.54
N ASN A 50 12.09 -33.18 -17.88
CA ASN A 50 13.14 -33.05 -18.86
C ASN A 50 12.46 -33.02 -20.25
N ILE A 51 12.32 -31.83 -20.83
CA ILE A 51 11.76 -31.64 -22.17
C ILE A 51 12.74 -32.26 -23.16
N ARG A 52 12.53 -33.54 -23.47
CA ARG A 52 13.32 -34.25 -24.46
C ARG A 52 12.77 -33.88 -25.84
N ASN A 53 13.53 -33.04 -26.55
CA ASN A 53 13.32 -32.76 -27.98
C ASN A 53 13.50 -34.06 -28.78
N SER A 54 12.44 -34.83 -28.95
CA SER A 54 12.38 -35.88 -29.96
C SER A 54 11.84 -35.29 -31.25
N HIS A 55 12.77 -34.94 -32.14
CA HIS A 55 12.52 -34.84 -33.56
C HIS A 55 11.91 -36.15 -34.07
N SER A 56 10.67 -36.12 -34.52
CA SER A 56 10.17 -37.07 -35.51
C SER A 56 9.42 -36.29 -36.60
N VAL A 57 10.05 -36.33 -37.75
CA VAL A 57 9.59 -35.80 -39.03
C VAL A 57 8.50 -36.73 -39.57
N SER A 58 7.32 -36.20 -39.91
CA SER A 58 6.52 -36.73 -41.03
C SER A 58 5.49 -35.70 -41.52
N SER A 59 5.90 -34.97 -42.56
CA SER A 59 5.19 -34.77 -43.83
C SER A 59 3.75 -34.21 -43.90
N LYS A 60 3.66 -33.16 -44.74
CA LYS A 60 2.55 -32.70 -45.61
C LYS A 60 1.52 -31.72 -45.00
N GLY A 61 1.61 -30.48 -45.48
CA GLY A 61 0.61 -29.43 -45.32
C GLY A 61 1.16 -28.09 -45.78
N GLU A 62 1.22 -27.88 -47.10
CA GLU A 62 1.67 -26.67 -47.76
C GLU A 62 0.78 -25.46 -47.39
N PHE A 63 1.37 -24.38 -46.89
CA PHE A 63 0.90 -23.02 -47.22
C PHE A 63 2.10 -22.07 -47.28
N ARG A 64 2.23 -21.47 -48.46
CA ARG A 64 3.33 -20.64 -48.93
C ARG A 64 2.96 -19.18 -48.72
N ALA A 65 3.77 -18.43 -47.97
CA ALA A 65 3.81 -16.97 -48.04
C ALA A 65 5.26 -16.50 -47.90
N SER A 66 5.86 -16.26 -49.07
CA SER A 66 6.98 -15.40 -49.45
C SER A 66 7.80 -14.69 -48.35
N SER A 67 9.05 -15.14 -48.21
CA SER A 67 10.31 -14.37 -48.11
C SER A 67 10.29 -12.89 -47.70
N ALA A 68 10.86 -12.61 -46.52
CA ALA A 68 11.73 -11.45 -46.26
C ALA A 68 12.82 -11.87 -45.24
N PRO A 69 14.11 -11.49 -45.42
CA PRO A 69 15.24 -12.12 -44.73
C PRO A 69 15.43 -11.66 -43.28
N LEU A 70 15.93 -12.58 -42.44
CA LEU A 70 16.16 -12.46 -40.98
C LEU A 70 17.42 -11.68 -40.58
N ILE A 71 17.84 -10.65 -41.34
CA ILE A 71 18.99 -9.82 -40.94
C ILE A 71 18.56 -8.35 -40.83
N PRO A 72 18.60 -7.75 -39.62
CA PRO A 72 18.17 -6.37 -39.37
C PRO A 72 19.00 -5.34 -40.12
N ASN A 73 18.34 -4.35 -40.73
CA ASN A 73 18.99 -3.25 -41.45
C ASN A 73 19.88 -2.41 -40.49
N PRO A 74 21.21 -2.34 -40.71
CA PRO A 74 22.14 -1.74 -39.77
C PRO A 74 22.20 -0.20 -39.77
N PHE A 75 21.43 0.52 -40.62
CA PHE A 75 21.41 1.99 -40.62
C PHE A 75 20.01 2.58 -40.89
N PRO A 76 19.15 2.73 -39.86
CA PRO A 76 17.78 3.24 -40.02
C PRO A 76 17.67 4.76 -40.33
N GLU A 77 18.71 5.54 -40.04
CA GLU A 77 18.69 7.02 -40.12
C GLU A 77 18.60 7.58 -41.56
N LEU A 78 18.59 6.71 -42.58
CA LEU A 78 18.52 7.11 -43.99
C LEU A 78 17.15 6.89 -44.65
N CYS A 79 16.14 6.41 -43.91
CA CYS A 79 14.76 6.35 -44.42
C CYS A 79 14.01 7.67 -44.20
N SER A 80 14.52 8.75 -44.81
CA SER A 80 13.79 10.01 -44.96
C SER A 80 13.01 9.98 -46.29
N PRO A 81 11.67 10.08 -46.32
CA PRO A 81 10.93 10.28 -47.56
C PRO A 81 11.05 11.75 -47.98
N THR A 82 12.16 12.07 -48.63
CA THR A 82 12.34 13.29 -49.41
C THR A 82 11.88 13.05 -50.84
N GLN A 83 10.59 13.22 -51.11
CA GLN A 83 10.07 13.59 -52.44
C GLN A 83 8.84 14.51 -52.28
N SER A 84 9.09 15.83 -52.37
CA SER A 84 8.33 16.87 -53.10
C SER A 84 6.82 17.12 -52.85
N PRO A 85 6.30 18.33 -53.13
CA PRO A 85 6.91 19.67 -53.07
C PRO A 85 6.09 20.68 -52.23
N VAL A 86 6.74 21.79 -51.94
CA VAL A 86 6.23 23.01 -51.31
C VAL A 86 4.89 23.46 -51.92
N LEU A 87 3.82 23.47 -51.12
CA LEU A 87 2.63 24.28 -51.37
C LEU A 87 2.67 25.51 -50.47
N THR A 88 3.21 26.58 -51.03
CA THR A 88 2.99 27.95 -50.59
C THR A 88 1.51 28.31 -50.74
N GLY A 89 0.87 28.67 -49.62
CA GLY A 89 -0.28 29.57 -49.60
C GLY A 89 -1.66 28.93 -49.71
N SER A 90 -2.34 28.80 -48.56
CA SER A 90 -3.73 29.21 -48.43
C SER A 90 -4.08 29.44 -46.96
N LEU A 91 -4.36 30.70 -46.66
CA LEU A 91 -5.05 31.15 -45.46
C LEU A 91 -6.43 30.50 -45.41
N GLY A 92 -6.69 29.61 -44.45
CA GLY A 92 -8.04 29.11 -44.24
C GLY A 92 -8.09 27.80 -43.48
N VAL A 93 -8.74 27.86 -42.33
CA VAL A 93 -9.12 26.72 -41.48
C VAL A 93 -7.96 26.13 -40.67
N ARG A 94 -7.91 26.61 -39.43
CA ARG A 94 -7.19 25.99 -38.31
C ARG A 94 -7.76 24.59 -38.10
N ASP A 95 -7.10 23.57 -38.64
CA ASP A 95 -7.36 22.20 -38.21
C ASP A 95 -7.24 22.16 -36.68
N PRO A 96 -8.21 21.56 -35.95
CA PRO A 96 -8.07 21.38 -34.52
C PRO A 96 -6.78 20.58 -34.27
N PRO A 97 -5.96 20.96 -33.26
CA PRO A 97 -4.66 20.34 -33.05
C PRO A 97 -4.86 18.83 -32.96
N SER A 98 -4.19 18.09 -33.84
CA SER A 98 -4.23 16.64 -33.87
C SER A 98 -3.92 16.12 -32.47
N ASP A 99 -4.90 15.48 -31.83
CA ASP A 99 -4.87 15.01 -30.43
C ASP A 99 -3.87 13.85 -30.22
N SER A 100 -2.95 13.63 -31.16
CA SER A 100 -2.01 12.52 -31.26
C SER A 100 -0.57 12.88 -30.84
N SER A 101 -0.34 14.06 -30.26
CA SER A 101 1.00 14.40 -29.75
C SER A 101 1.36 13.49 -28.58
N THR A 102 2.35 12.63 -28.76
CA THR A 102 2.93 11.82 -27.68
C THR A 102 4.09 12.57 -27.04
N HIS A 103 4.24 12.40 -25.73
CA HIS A 103 5.26 13.04 -24.90
C HIS A 103 6.01 11.98 -24.10
N VAL A 104 7.29 12.20 -23.84
CA VAL A 104 8.08 11.31 -23.00
C VAL A 104 8.05 11.83 -21.56
N VAL A 105 7.47 11.06 -20.65
CA VAL A 105 7.50 11.34 -19.21
C VAL A 105 8.54 10.44 -18.55
N ARG A 106 9.41 11.02 -17.73
CA ARG A 106 10.39 10.26 -16.92
C ARG A 106 9.87 10.10 -15.49
N VAL A 107 9.77 8.86 -15.05
CA VAL A 107 9.26 8.48 -13.73
C VAL A 107 10.32 7.70 -12.98
N PHE A 108 10.50 8.01 -11.70
CA PHE A 108 11.54 7.45 -10.85
C PHE A 108 10.93 6.50 -9.82
N SER A 109 11.52 5.34 -9.58
CA SER A 109 11.16 4.53 -8.41
C SER A 109 11.94 4.95 -7.17
N ASP A 110 13.17 5.40 -7.36
CA ASP A 110 14.07 5.89 -6.33
C ASP A 110 15.03 6.95 -6.90
N ALA A 111 16.08 7.31 -6.16
CA ALA A 111 17.04 8.33 -6.59
C ALA A 111 17.86 7.94 -7.84
N THR A 112 17.97 6.64 -8.13
CA THR A 112 18.87 6.05 -9.13
C THR A 112 18.14 5.39 -10.30
N HIS A 113 16.99 4.77 -10.06
CA HIS A 113 16.23 4.03 -11.06
C HIS A 113 15.09 4.88 -11.60
N CYS A 114 15.03 4.98 -12.92
CA CYS A 114 13.97 5.69 -13.61
C CYS A 114 13.61 5.00 -14.92
N ARG A 115 12.35 5.18 -15.31
CA ARG A 115 11.80 4.70 -16.56
C ARG A 115 11.17 5.85 -17.31
N SER A 116 11.35 5.85 -18.63
CA SER A 116 10.65 6.76 -19.53
C SER A 116 9.47 6.06 -20.16
N VAL A 117 8.31 6.72 -20.16
CA VAL A 117 7.07 6.22 -20.76
C VAL A 117 6.55 7.23 -21.78
N LEU A 118 6.01 6.73 -22.89
CA LEU A 118 5.33 7.54 -23.89
C LEU A 118 3.87 7.72 -23.47
N VAL A 119 3.43 8.95 -23.37
CA VAL A 119 2.08 9.31 -22.90
C VAL A 119 1.41 10.27 -23.88
N SER A 120 0.09 10.24 -23.98
CA SER A 120 -0.65 11.25 -24.74
C SER A 120 -0.73 12.58 -23.99
N SER A 121 -1.11 13.65 -24.69
CA SER A 121 -1.40 14.96 -24.10
C SER A 121 -2.41 14.93 -22.94
N ARG A 122 -3.33 13.95 -22.98
CA ARG A 122 -4.43 13.77 -22.02
C ARG A 122 -4.14 12.74 -20.92
N ALA A 123 -2.92 12.22 -20.86
CA ALA A 123 -2.56 11.19 -19.89
C ALA A 123 -2.68 11.71 -18.45
N THR A 124 -3.53 11.04 -17.69
CA THR A 124 -3.76 11.30 -16.27
C THR A 124 -2.71 10.60 -15.41
N ALA A 125 -2.62 10.99 -14.15
CA ALA A 125 -1.76 10.30 -13.20
C ALA A 125 -2.14 8.82 -13.07
N HIS A 126 -3.44 8.50 -13.17
CA HIS A 126 -3.92 7.13 -13.19
C HIS A 126 -3.39 6.33 -14.39
N ASP A 127 -3.46 6.88 -15.61
CA ASP A 127 -3.00 6.21 -16.83
C ASP A 127 -1.51 5.84 -16.73
N VAL A 128 -0.70 6.77 -16.23
CA VAL A 128 0.74 6.54 -16.05
C VAL A 128 1.02 5.51 -14.96
N CYS A 129 0.31 5.59 -13.82
CA CYS A 129 0.39 4.55 -12.79
C CYS A 129 0.06 3.16 -13.33
N GLN A 130 -1.00 3.05 -14.14
CA GLN A 130 -1.44 1.78 -14.71
C GLN A 130 -0.40 1.21 -15.67
N MET A 131 0.15 2.03 -16.59
CA MET A 131 1.21 1.62 -17.50
C MET A 131 2.43 1.10 -16.75
N LEU A 132 2.86 1.81 -15.69
CA LEU A 132 4.02 1.42 -14.89
C LEU A 132 3.75 0.15 -14.09
N ALA A 133 2.61 0.05 -13.40
CA ALA A 133 2.22 -1.12 -12.62
C ALA A 133 2.14 -2.40 -13.48
N GLN A 134 1.54 -2.30 -14.68
CA GLN A 134 1.47 -3.42 -15.63
C GLN A 134 2.86 -3.85 -16.08
N SER A 135 3.71 -2.87 -16.40
CA SER A 135 5.07 -3.12 -16.86
C SER A 135 6.00 -3.70 -15.80
N ALA A 136 5.69 -3.47 -14.52
CA ALA A 136 6.39 -4.03 -13.37
C ALA A 136 5.68 -5.27 -12.80
N HIS A 137 4.66 -5.80 -13.48
CA HIS A 137 3.89 -6.99 -13.08
C HIS A 137 3.31 -6.92 -11.65
N CYS A 138 2.85 -5.73 -11.25
CA CYS A 138 2.26 -5.50 -9.95
C CYS A 138 0.78 -5.90 -9.92
N THR A 139 0.34 -6.56 -8.84
CA THR A 139 -1.06 -7.05 -8.71
C THR A 139 -2.01 -6.03 -8.06
N ASP A 140 -1.52 -5.19 -7.16
CA ASP A 140 -2.34 -4.20 -6.44
C ASP A 140 -2.33 -2.86 -7.20
N GLU A 141 -3.33 -2.64 -8.05
CA GLU A 141 -3.44 -1.45 -8.90
C GLU A 141 -3.90 -0.19 -8.14
N GLU A 142 -4.69 -0.30 -7.07
CA GLU A 142 -5.34 0.88 -6.47
C GLU A 142 -4.41 1.75 -5.63
N SER A 143 -3.40 1.13 -5.02
CA SER A 143 -2.50 1.80 -4.08
C SER A 143 -1.33 2.51 -4.77
N TRP A 144 -1.19 2.41 -6.10
CA TRP A 144 -0.12 3.10 -6.82
C TRP A 144 -0.44 4.59 -7.00
N ALA A 145 0.60 5.41 -6.85
CA ALA A 145 0.52 6.84 -6.99
C ALA A 145 1.77 7.41 -7.66
N LEU A 146 1.56 8.55 -8.33
CA LEU A 146 2.64 9.43 -8.74
C LEU A 146 2.81 10.53 -7.70
N ILE A 147 4.05 10.77 -7.31
CA ILE A 147 4.42 11.78 -6.33
C ILE A 147 5.24 12.86 -7.03
N GLU A 148 4.74 14.09 -7.01
CA GLU A 148 5.54 15.26 -7.37
C GLU A 148 6.50 15.54 -6.22
N HIS A 149 7.80 15.46 -6.49
CA HIS A 149 8.85 15.55 -5.48
C HIS A 149 9.86 16.64 -5.84
N HIS A 150 9.97 17.66 -5.00
CA HIS A 150 10.91 18.77 -5.11
C HIS A 150 12.07 18.54 -4.15
N THR A 151 13.16 17.94 -4.64
CA THR A 151 14.28 17.52 -3.78
C THR A 151 14.99 18.71 -3.13
N ALA A 152 15.29 19.78 -3.88
CA ALA A 152 15.99 20.96 -3.35
C ALA A 152 15.19 21.68 -2.25
N LEU A 153 13.87 21.66 -2.35
CA LEU A 153 12.97 22.31 -1.39
C LEU A 153 12.49 21.36 -0.29
N GLY A 154 12.69 20.06 -0.47
CA GLY A 154 12.26 19.05 0.49
C GLY A 154 10.74 18.92 0.59
N LEU A 155 10.04 19.03 -0.54
CA LEU A 155 8.58 19.01 -0.63
C LEU A 155 8.11 17.82 -1.46
N GLU A 156 6.96 17.27 -1.13
CA GLU A 156 6.28 16.32 -1.99
C GLU A 156 4.76 16.40 -1.89
N ARG A 157 4.05 16.00 -2.96
CA ARG A 157 2.60 15.75 -2.92
C ARG A 157 2.24 14.57 -3.81
N CYS A 158 1.19 13.85 -3.43
CA CYS A 158 0.56 12.86 -4.28
C CYS A 158 -0.25 13.58 -5.37
N LEU A 159 -0.06 13.19 -6.63
CA LEU A 159 -1.02 13.57 -7.67
C LEU A 159 -2.31 12.78 -7.47
N GLU A 160 -3.44 13.45 -7.66
CA GLU A 160 -4.72 12.80 -7.71
C GLU A 160 -4.91 12.10 -9.07
N ASP A 161 -5.66 10.99 -9.09
CA ASP A 161 -5.77 10.11 -10.28
C ASP A 161 -6.21 10.81 -11.56
N HIS A 162 -6.96 11.91 -11.44
CA HIS A 162 -7.51 12.68 -12.55
C HIS A 162 -6.59 13.81 -13.04
N GLU A 163 -5.53 14.15 -12.30
CA GLU A 163 -4.63 15.23 -12.69
C GLU A 163 -3.84 14.83 -13.95
N LEU A 164 -3.71 15.76 -14.90
CA LEU A 164 -2.92 15.56 -16.12
C LEU A 164 -1.43 15.68 -15.81
N VAL A 165 -0.66 14.63 -16.12
CA VAL A 165 0.76 14.57 -15.76
C VAL A 165 1.55 15.71 -16.42
N LEU A 166 1.29 15.99 -17.69
CA LEU A 166 1.98 17.06 -18.43
C LEU A 166 1.61 18.45 -17.91
N GLN A 167 0.38 18.64 -17.42
CA GLN A 167 -0.04 19.91 -16.81
C GLN A 167 0.67 20.12 -15.46
N VAL A 168 0.88 19.05 -14.69
CA VAL A 168 1.66 19.14 -13.45
C VAL A 168 3.11 19.48 -13.77
N GLN A 169 3.73 18.79 -14.75
CA GLN A 169 5.11 19.05 -15.15
C GLN A 169 5.33 20.47 -15.69
N SER A 170 4.37 21.04 -16.41
CA SER A 170 4.49 22.41 -16.93
C SER A 170 4.48 23.48 -15.84
N SER A 171 4.02 23.14 -14.62
CA SER A 171 4.02 24.03 -13.47
C SER A 171 5.35 24.05 -12.68
N TRP A 172 6.28 23.15 -13.01
CA TRP A 172 7.56 23.01 -12.32
C TRP A 172 8.50 24.20 -12.57
N PRO A 173 9.45 24.48 -11.66
CA PRO A 173 10.50 25.45 -11.92
C PRO A 173 11.36 25.03 -13.12
N VAL A 174 11.71 25.99 -13.99
CA VAL A 174 12.49 25.76 -15.22
C VAL A 174 13.86 25.16 -14.92
N GLU A 175 14.48 25.55 -13.81
CA GLU A 175 15.79 25.06 -13.34
C GLU A 175 15.66 24.16 -12.10
N GLY A 176 14.51 23.50 -11.93
CA GLY A 176 14.21 22.66 -10.78
C GLY A 176 14.74 21.23 -10.88
N ASP A 177 15.01 20.60 -9.74
CA ASP A 177 15.30 19.17 -9.61
C ASP A 177 14.03 18.34 -9.36
N THR A 178 12.87 18.86 -9.78
CA THR A 178 11.57 18.25 -9.55
C THR A 178 11.45 16.94 -10.31
N LYS A 179 10.99 15.90 -9.62
CA LYS A 179 10.84 14.55 -10.15
C LYS A 179 9.41 14.06 -9.95
N LEU A 180 9.04 13.10 -10.79
CA LEU A 180 7.84 12.30 -10.63
C LEU A 180 8.26 10.94 -10.06
N LEU A 181 7.87 10.63 -8.83
CA LEU A 181 8.16 9.33 -8.21
C LEU A 181 6.96 8.39 -8.40
N PHE A 182 7.21 7.11 -8.60
CA PHE A 182 6.20 6.05 -8.61
C PHE A 182 6.37 5.18 -7.37
N ARG A 183 5.41 5.25 -6.45
CA ARG A 183 5.42 4.44 -5.23
C ARG A 183 4.01 4.14 -4.74
N LYS A 184 3.91 3.19 -3.80
CA LYS A 184 2.66 2.94 -3.08
C LYS A 184 2.26 4.14 -2.22
N ASN A 185 0.96 4.38 -2.13
CA ASN A 185 0.32 5.29 -1.19
C ASN A 185 -1.00 4.65 -0.72
N TYR A 186 -0.93 3.84 0.33
CA TYR A 186 -2.11 3.15 0.87
C TYR A 186 -3.13 4.10 1.49
N ALA A 187 -2.69 5.29 1.95
CA ALA A 187 -3.58 6.30 2.50
C ALA A 187 -4.35 7.12 1.44
N LYS A 188 -4.06 6.91 0.14
CA LYS A 188 -4.63 7.67 -0.99
C LYS A 188 -6.15 7.84 -0.91
N TYR A 189 -6.86 6.79 -0.51
CA TYR A 189 -8.32 6.76 -0.35
C TYR A 189 -8.79 6.29 1.03
N GLU A 190 -7.88 6.16 2.00
CA GLU A 190 -8.22 5.60 3.33
C GLU A 190 -9.25 6.47 4.08
N PHE A 191 -9.28 7.78 3.82
CA PHE A 191 -10.30 8.69 4.38
C PHE A 191 -11.72 8.43 3.85
N PHE A 192 -11.91 7.75 2.71
CA PHE A 192 -13.25 7.28 2.32
C PHE A 192 -13.65 6.00 3.05
N LYS A 193 -12.66 5.16 3.40
CA LYS A 193 -12.86 3.90 4.13
C LYS A 193 -13.12 4.17 5.63
N LYS A 194 -12.35 5.07 6.24
CA LYS A 194 -12.41 5.43 7.67
C LYS A 194 -12.40 6.95 7.87
N PRO A 195 -13.46 7.68 7.45
CA PRO A 195 -13.44 9.14 7.49
C PRO A 195 -13.20 9.72 8.90
N VAL A 196 -13.79 9.11 9.93
CA VAL A 196 -13.69 9.60 11.33
C VAL A 196 -12.24 9.59 11.85
N SER A 197 -11.37 8.69 11.38
CA SER A 197 -9.97 8.65 11.83
C SER A 197 -9.13 9.81 11.28
N PHE A 198 -9.61 10.50 10.25
CA PHE A 198 -8.92 11.63 9.61
C PHE A 198 -9.40 12.99 10.13
N PHE A 199 -10.52 13.06 10.85
CA PHE A 199 -11.13 14.30 11.34
C PHE A 199 -11.34 14.24 12.86
N PRO A 200 -10.34 14.60 13.67
CA PRO A 200 -10.47 14.64 15.12
C PRO A 200 -11.57 15.62 15.54
N GLU A 201 -12.37 15.23 16.54
CA GLU A 201 -13.55 16.01 16.95
C GLU A 201 -13.23 17.47 17.29
N HIS A 202 -12.12 17.72 17.98
CA HIS A 202 -11.68 19.06 18.35
C HIS A 202 -11.25 19.96 17.16
N MET A 203 -11.00 19.37 15.99
CA MET A 203 -10.65 20.10 14.76
C MET A 203 -11.86 20.41 13.90
N ILE A 204 -13.01 19.77 14.12
CA ILE A 204 -14.23 20.03 13.35
C ILE A 204 -14.80 21.38 13.79
N SER A 205 -15.10 22.24 12.82
CA SER A 205 -15.68 23.57 13.05
C SER A 205 -17.20 23.57 12.93
N ASP A 206 -17.74 22.68 12.09
CA ASP A 206 -19.17 22.52 11.89
C ASP A 206 -19.85 21.99 13.16
N SER A 207 -20.98 22.59 13.53
CA SER A 207 -21.83 22.03 14.58
C SER A 207 -22.64 20.89 13.95
N ALA A 208 -22.56 19.70 14.53
CA ALA A 208 -23.54 18.66 14.23
C ALA A 208 -24.95 19.18 14.59
N ASP A 209 -25.95 18.79 13.81
CA ASP A 209 -27.34 19.15 14.08
C ASP A 209 -27.85 18.31 15.27
N VAL A 210 -27.56 18.80 16.48
CA VAL A 210 -28.00 18.17 17.73
C VAL A 210 -29.53 18.08 17.77
N THR A 211 -30.25 18.98 17.09
CA THR A 211 -31.71 18.95 17.03
C THR A 211 -32.26 17.75 16.24
N LYS A 212 -31.46 17.23 15.29
CA LYS A 212 -31.73 15.98 14.57
C LYS A 212 -31.05 14.75 15.18
N GLY A 213 -30.38 14.89 16.32
CA GLY A 213 -29.67 13.80 16.98
C GLY A 213 -28.40 13.32 16.25
N MET A 214 -27.87 14.12 15.31
CA MET A 214 -26.70 13.75 14.51
C MET A 214 -25.41 13.96 15.31
N THR A 215 -24.53 12.96 15.35
CA THR A 215 -23.21 13.08 15.98
C THR A 215 -22.19 13.70 15.02
N SER A 216 -21.10 14.27 15.57
CA SER A 216 -19.96 14.76 14.77
C SER A 216 -19.35 13.66 13.89
N SER A 217 -19.32 12.41 14.39
CA SER A 217 -18.84 11.24 13.67
C SER A 217 -19.69 10.92 12.44
N GLU A 218 -21.02 10.90 12.61
CA GLU A 218 -21.95 10.65 11.50
C GLU A 218 -21.91 11.80 10.49
N LEU A 219 -21.76 13.05 10.94
CA LEU A 219 -21.64 14.22 10.06
C LEU A 219 -20.43 14.07 9.14
N VAL A 220 -19.26 13.83 9.71
CA VAL A 220 -18.02 13.57 8.96
C VAL A 220 -18.21 12.42 8.00
N GLN A 221 -18.79 11.31 8.47
CA GLN A 221 -18.99 10.13 7.65
C GLN A 221 -19.88 10.41 6.42
N ASN A 222 -21.00 11.11 6.60
CA ASN A 222 -21.93 11.42 5.51
C ASN A 222 -21.36 12.46 4.53
N MET A 223 -20.66 13.48 5.03
CA MET A 223 -20.01 14.49 4.20
C MET A 223 -18.89 13.89 3.35
N VAL A 224 -17.96 13.16 3.96
CA VAL A 224 -16.82 12.59 3.22
C VAL A 224 -17.29 11.54 2.22
N LYS A 225 -18.25 10.68 2.59
CA LYS A 225 -18.82 9.69 1.65
C LYS A 225 -19.47 10.30 0.42
N SER A 226 -19.97 11.54 0.52
CA SER A 226 -20.58 12.29 -0.60
C SER A 226 -19.58 13.16 -1.37
N GLY A 227 -18.27 13.05 -1.08
CA GLY A 227 -17.25 13.87 -1.70
C GLY A 227 -17.23 15.31 -1.18
N SER A 228 -17.78 15.57 0.01
CA SER A 228 -17.70 16.86 0.71
C SER A 228 -16.65 16.80 1.83
N CYS A 229 -16.40 17.93 2.49
CA CYS A 229 -15.48 18.06 3.61
C CYS A 229 -16.13 18.89 4.72
N PRO A 230 -16.06 18.46 6.00
CA PRO A 230 -16.41 19.33 7.11
C PRO A 230 -15.45 20.54 7.17
N GLU A 231 -15.94 21.69 7.64
CA GLU A 231 -15.05 22.79 8.01
C GLU A 231 -14.11 22.34 9.13
N ILE A 232 -12.82 22.65 8.99
CA ILE A 232 -11.83 22.34 10.03
C ILE A 232 -11.16 23.60 10.57
N GLN A 233 -10.61 23.49 11.76
CA GLN A 233 -10.02 24.58 12.49
C GLN A 233 -8.88 24.10 13.39
N GLY A 234 -7.99 25.01 13.77
CA GLY A 234 -6.96 24.71 14.75
C GLY A 234 -5.78 25.66 14.70
N PHE A 235 -4.87 25.50 15.65
CA PHE A 235 -3.62 26.25 15.67
C PHE A 235 -2.58 25.61 14.75
N LEU A 236 -1.89 26.45 13.99
CA LEU A 236 -0.72 26.08 13.21
C LEU A 236 0.42 27.04 13.52
N HIS A 237 1.65 26.53 13.58
CA HIS A 237 2.81 27.39 13.53
C HIS A 237 3.10 27.70 12.07
N VAL A 238 3.08 28.98 11.70
CA VAL A 238 3.23 29.41 10.32
C VAL A 238 4.47 30.24 10.15
N ARG A 239 5.16 30.00 9.03
CA ARG A 239 6.27 30.80 8.56
C ARG A 239 5.96 31.24 7.13
N GLU A 240 5.85 32.56 6.95
CA GLU A 240 5.66 33.15 5.64
C GLU A 240 6.97 33.22 4.87
N GLY A 241 6.83 33.25 3.54
CA GLY A 241 7.87 33.58 2.58
C GLY A 241 8.77 34.73 3.00
N GLY A 242 10.09 34.54 2.92
CA GLY A 242 11.09 35.55 3.25
C GLY A 242 11.33 35.78 4.75
N LYS A 243 10.41 35.40 5.64
CA LYS A 243 10.62 35.50 7.09
C LYS A 243 11.36 34.26 7.61
N LYS A 244 12.06 34.39 8.75
CA LYS A 244 12.71 33.26 9.44
C LYS A 244 11.96 32.79 10.70
N SER A 245 11.07 33.62 11.24
CA SER A 245 10.32 33.35 12.47
C SER A 245 9.05 32.56 12.21
N TRP A 246 8.74 31.62 13.09
CA TRP A 246 7.46 30.91 13.14
C TRP A 246 6.52 31.60 14.13
N LYS A 247 5.23 31.71 13.77
CA LYS A 247 4.19 32.30 14.62
C LYS A 247 3.02 31.33 14.76
N LYS A 248 2.53 31.14 15.99
CA LYS A 248 1.33 30.33 16.24
C LYS A 248 0.10 31.17 15.90
N LEU A 249 -0.70 30.71 14.94
CA LEU A 249 -1.90 31.39 14.44
C LEU A 249 -3.06 30.38 14.37
N TYR A 250 -4.28 30.88 14.46
CA TYR A 250 -5.48 30.04 14.37
C TYR A 250 -6.05 30.08 12.96
N PHE A 251 -6.23 28.93 12.34
CA PHE A 251 -6.76 28.79 11.00
C PHE A 251 -8.15 28.17 11.01
N VAL A 252 -8.94 28.55 10.00
CA VAL A 252 -10.22 27.95 9.68
C VAL A 252 -10.22 27.66 8.18
N LEU A 253 -10.48 26.41 7.81
CA LEU A 253 -10.62 25.98 6.42
C LEU A 253 -12.08 25.69 6.13
N ARG A 254 -12.58 26.35 5.10
CA ARG A 254 -13.97 26.27 4.65
C ARG A 254 -14.00 26.04 3.15
N ARG A 255 -15.18 25.71 2.62
CA ARG A 255 -15.40 25.61 1.16
C ARG A 255 -15.00 26.89 0.41
N SER A 256 -15.17 28.06 1.02
CA SER A 256 -14.83 29.34 0.42
C SER A 256 -13.34 29.71 0.47
N GLY A 257 -12.51 28.92 1.14
CA GLY A 257 -11.07 29.18 1.23
C GLY A 257 -10.50 28.98 2.63
N LEU A 258 -9.22 29.33 2.75
CA LEU A 258 -8.48 29.31 3.99
C LEU A 258 -8.50 30.69 4.65
N TYR A 259 -8.76 30.74 5.95
CA TYR A 259 -8.78 31.96 6.75
C TYR A 259 -7.87 31.84 7.97
N CYS A 260 -7.25 32.95 8.36
CA CYS A 260 -6.50 33.10 9.60
C CYS A 260 -7.25 34.05 10.54
N SER A 261 -7.39 33.71 11.82
CA SER A 261 -7.96 34.61 12.82
C SER A 261 -6.92 35.66 13.26
N SER A 262 -7.30 36.93 13.24
CA SER A 262 -6.53 38.03 13.80
C SER A 262 -6.75 38.19 15.31
N LYS A 263 -7.75 37.50 15.89
CA LYS A 263 -8.11 37.61 17.30
C LYS A 263 -8.30 36.23 17.93
N GLY A 264 -7.19 35.62 18.34
CA GLY A 264 -7.20 34.33 19.04
C GLY A 264 -7.88 33.25 18.22
N GLN A 265 -8.95 32.65 18.74
CA GLN A 265 -9.73 31.60 18.07
C GLN A 265 -11.07 32.14 17.51
N SER A 266 -11.23 33.46 17.41
CA SER A 266 -12.49 34.04 16.97
C SER A 266 -12.77 33.70 15.50
N LYS A 267 -13.98 33.21 15.24
CA LYS A 267 -14.52 32.92 13.91
C LYS A 267 -15.43 34.01 13.36
N GLU A 268 -15.53 35.14 14.06
CA GLU A 268 -16.34 36.26 13.59
C GLU A 268 -15.76 36.80 12.27
N PRO A 269 -16.59 37.12 11.26
CA PRO A 269 -16.11 37.57 9.95
C PRO A 269 -15.10 38.73 10.02
N ARG A 270 -15.30 39.68 10.95
CA ARG A 270 -14.39 40.82 11.16
C ARG A 270 -12.98 40.45 11.66
N HIS A 271 -12.83 39.27 12.25
CA HIS A 271 -11.54 38.76 12.73
C HIS A 271 -10.89 37.79 11.74
N LEU A 272 -11.60 37.34 10.71
CA LEU A 272 -11.08 36.38 9.74
C LEU A 272 -10.41 37.10 8.57
N GLN A 273 -9.12 36.81 8.38
CA GLN A 273 -8.32 37.29 7.27
C GLN A 273 -8.19 36.19 6.21
N PHE A 274 -8.62 36.51 4.98
CA PHE A 274 -8.50 35.58 3.86
C PHE A 274 -7.03 35.29 3.56
N THR A 275 -6.70 34.01 3.44
CA THR A 275 -5.32 33.52 3.26
C THR A 275 -5.08 32.99 1.85
N GLY A 276 -6.09 32.41 1.20
CA GLY A 276 -6.01 31.92 -0.17
C GLY A 276 -7.21 31.07 -0.60
N ASP A 277 -7.43 31.02 -1.91
CA ASP A 277 -8.47 30.24 -2.58
C ASP A 277 -8.01 28.79 -2.77
N LEU A 278 -8.87 27.83 -2.48
CA LEU A 278 -8.55 26.40 -2.54
C LEU A 278 -8.32 25.88 -3.96
N GLU A 279 -9.00 26.44 -4.95
CA GLU A 279 -8.80 26.07 -6.36
C GLU A 279 -7.37 26.40 -6.81
N ASP A 280 -6.85 27.51 -6.29
CA ASP A 280 -5.51 28.00 -6.59
C ASP A 280 -4.43 27.38 -5.72
N LEU A 281 -4.76 26.74 -4.59
CA LEU A 281 -3.74 26.23 -3.67
C LEU A 281 -3.42 24.76 -3.93
N ASN A 282 -2.13 24.45 -4.01
CA ASN A 282 -1.61 23.08 -3.93
C ASN A 282 -0.99 22.88 -2.55
N VAL A 283 -1.31 21.74 -1.91
CA VAL A 283 -0.76 21.35 -0.61
C VAL A 283 0.38 20.34 -0.81
N PHE A 284 1.47 20.52 -0.07
CA PHE A 284 2.65 19.65 -0.08
C PHE A 284 3.05 19.28 1.34
N THR A 285 3.53 18.05 1.54
CA THR A 285 4.23 17.63 2.76
C THR A 285 5.68 18.11 2.69
N VAL A 286 6.24 18.55 3.83
CA VAL A 286 7.63 19.03 3.93
C VAL A 286 8.47 18.04 4.75
N PHE A 287 9.14 17.10 4.08
CA PHE A 287 9.88 16.01 4.72
C PHE A 287 11.24 16.44 5.32
N THR A 288 11.67 17.68 5.10
CA THR A 288 12.88 18.28 5.72
C THR A 288 12.58 19.56 6.49
N GLY A 289 11.37 19.69 7.03
CA GLY A 289 10.87 20.90 7.70
C GLY A 289 11.85 21.49 8.73
N ARG A 290 12.35 20.67 9.66
CA ARG A 290 13.32 21.13 10.67
C ARG A 290 14.68 21.51 10.07
N LYS A 291 15.21 20.67 9.17
CA LYS A 291 16.56 20.84 8.59
C LYS A 291 16.65 22.06 7.68
N HIS A 292 15.68 22.26 6.79
CA HIS A 292 15.72 23.34 5.80
C HIS A 292 15.04 24.63 6.27
N TYR A 293 14.04 24.51 7.16
CA TYR A 293 13.20 25.66 7.51
C TYR A 293 13.13 25.97 9.00
N GLY A 294 13.88 25.25 9.85
CA GLY A 294 13.89 25.48 11.30
C GLY A 294 12.50 25.33 11.93
N ALA A 295 11.69 24.42 11.40
CA ALA A 295 10.34 24.19 11.90
C ALA A 295 10.35 23.75 13.37
N PRO A 296 9.34 24.16 14.17
CA PRO A 296 9.26 23.79 15.59
C PRO A 296 8.92 22.31 15.81
N GLY A 297 8.38 21.62 14.82
CA GLY A 297 7.99 20.21 14.87
C GLY A 297 8.30 19.46 13.57
N GLU A 298 7.93 18.18 13.52
CA GLU A 298 8.17 17.29 12.37
C GLU A 298 7.00 17.31 11.38
N HIS A 299 5.80 17.61 11.85
CA HIS A 299 4.55 17.53 11.08
C HIS A 299 4.32 18.80 10.26
N VAL A 300 5.20 19.02 9.28
CA VAL A 300 5.22 20.20 8.44
C VAL A 300 4.60 19.92 7.06
N PHE A 301 3.75 20.85 6.63
CA PHE A 301 3.20 20.91 5.28
C PHE A 301 3.27 22.37 4.79
N CYS A 302 3.03 22.60 3.52
CA CYS A 302 2.95 23.95 2.98
C CYS A 302 1.90 24.06 1.88
N ILE A 303 1.46 25.29 1.65
CA ILE A 303 0.59 25.61 0.53
C ILE A 303 1.32 26.54 -0.44
N LYS A 304 1.04 26.35 -1.74
CA LYS A 304 1.62 27.13 -2.84
C LYS A 304 0.55 27.42 -3.89
N SER A 305 0.53 28.64 -4.41
CA SER A 305 -0.38 29.05 -5.49
C SER A 305 -0.02 28.36 -6.82
N SER A 306 -0.96 27.67 -7.44
CA SER A 306 -0.83 26.98 -8.73
C SER A 306 -0.59 27.95 -9.89
N LYS A 307 -1.13 29.17 -9.79
CA LYS A 307 -1.02 30.24 -10.80
C LYS A 307 0.37 30.88 -10.87
N GLU A 308 1.11 30.86 -9.76
CA GLU A 308 2.42 31.49 -9.67
C GLU A 308 3.53 30.54 -10.13
N ARG A 309 4.57 31.09 -10.77
CA ARG A 309 5.78 30.30 -11.06
C ARG A 309 6.37 29.80 -9.76
N PHE A 310 6.86 28.57 -9.77
CA PHE A 310 7.39 27.96 -8.56
C PHE A 310 8.63 28.73 -8.06
N ARG A 311 8.48 29.48 -6.96
CA ARG A 311 9.59 30.10 -6.22
C ARG A 311 9.49 29.70 -4.76
N GLY A 312 10.60 29.26 -4.17
CA GLY A 312 10.63 28.85 -2.76
C GLY A 312 10.27 29.97 -1.78
N GLN A 313 10.37 31.23 -2.19
CA GLN A 313 9.98 32.39 -1.38
C GLN A 313 8.46 32.56 -1.25
N ASP A 314 7.66 31.95 -2.12
CA ASP A 314 6.19 32.11 -2.11
C ASP A 314 5.50 31.00 -1.30
N LEU A 315 6.28 30.11 -0.69
CA LEU A 315 5.77 29.01 0.13
C LEU A 315 5.26 29.54 1.48
N LYS A 316 4.01 29.18 1.82
CA LYS A 316 3.48 29.38 3.17
C LYS A 316 3.61 28.08 3.95
N LEU A 317 4.65 28.00 4.78
CA LEU A 317 4.97 26.82 5.59
C LEU A 317 4.08 26.77 6.83
N MET A 318 3.56 25.59 7.14
CA MET A 318 2.66 25.33 8.27
C MET A 318 3.14 24.09 9.03
N CYS A 319 3.23 24.18 10.34
CA CYS A 319 3.61 23.07 11.21
C CYS A 319 2.49 22.78 12.20
N ALA A 320 1.93 21.58 12.08
CA ALA A 320 0.98 21.02 13.02
C ALA A 320 1.69 20.52 14.29
N ASP A 321 0.92 20.31 15.35
CA ASP A 321 1.40 19.79 16.64
C ASP A 321 1.53 18.26 16.68
N SER A 322 0.86 17.58 15.75
CA SER A 322 0.75 16.13 15.70
C SER A 322 0.56 15.62 14.28
N GLU A 323 0.85 14.35 14.06
CA GLU A 323 0.62 13.67 12.78
C GLU A 323 -0.86 13.65 12.41
N GLN A 324 -1.74 13.47 13.39
CA GLN A 324 -3.18 13.46 13.20
C GLN A 324 -3.68 14.82 12.68
N SER A 325 -3.19 15.92 13.26
CA SER A 325 -3.53 17.28 12.83
C SER A 325 -3.02 17.57 11.42
N ARG A 326 -1.76 17.25 11.09
CA ARG A 326 -1.23 17.38 9.72
C ARG A 326 -2.06 16.59 8.71
N THR A 327 -2.37 15.34 9.03
CA THR A 327 -3.17 14.45 8.18
C THR A 327 -4.58 15.02 7.94
N CYS A 328 -5.22 15.55 8.99
CA CYS A 328 -6.51 16.23 8.90
C CYS A 328 -6.46 17.44 7.96
N TRP A 329 -5.49 18.34 8.15
CA TRP A 329 -5.31 19.51 7.28
C TRP A 329 -5.11 19.13 5.81
N ILE A 330 -4.17 18.24 5.50
CA ILE A 330 -3.89 17.81 4.12
C ILE A 330 -5.13 17.15 3.50
N THR A 331 -5.82 16.29 4.24
CA THR A 331 -7.03 15.60 3.75
C THR A 331 -8.15 16.60 3.47
N ALA A 332 -8.33 17.59 4.33
CA ALA A 332 -9.34 18.63 4.13
C ALA A 332 -9.02 19.51 2.90
N PHE A 333 -7.76 19.91 2.69
CA PHE A 333 -7.36 20.61 1.45
C PHE A 333 -7.71 19.80 0.20
N ARG A 334 -7.42 18.49 0.21
CA ARG A 334 -7.74 17.59 -0.91
C ARG A 334 -9.24 17.48 -1.15
N LEU A 335 -10.04 17.26 -0.11
CA LEU A 335 -11.48 17.12 -0.24
C LEU A 335 -12.18 18.43 -0.61
N PHE A 336 -11.75 19.57 -0.07
CA PHE A 336 -12.35 20.84 -0.48
C PHE A 336 -12.05 21.19 -1.93
N LYS A 337 -10.83 20.89 -2.42
CA LYS A 337 -10.42 21.17 -3.80
C LYS A 337 -11.00 20.18 -4.82
N HIS A 338 -11.01 18.89 -4.49
CA HIS A 338 -11.29 17.83 -5.46
C HIS A 338 -12.40 16.87 -5.03
N GLY A 339 -13.12 17.12 -3.93
CA GLY A 339 -13.92 16.12 -3.22
C GLY A 339 -14.83 15.22 -4.07
N THR A 340 -15.68 15.78 -4.92
CA THR A 340 -16.55 14.99 -5.83
C THR A 340 -15.72 14.19 -6.84
N GLN A 341 -14.66 14.76 -7.39
CA GLN A 341 -13.75 14.06 -8.30
C GLN A 341 -12.98 12.93 -7.58
N LEU A 342 -12.55 13.14 -6.34
CA LEU A 342 -11.90 12.10 -5.52
C LEU A 342 -12.85 10.95 -5.21
N GLN A 343 -14.12 11.26 -4.94
CA GLN A 343 -15.15 10.25 -4.74
C GLN A 343 -15.35 9.40 -6.00
N GLN A 344 -15.39 10.02 -7.18
CA GLN A 344 -15.46 9.31 -8.46
C GLN A 344 -14.22 8.45 -8.68
N ASN A 345 -13.02 8.99 -8.45
CA ASN A 345 -11.77 8.22 -8.60
C ASN A 345 -11.74 7.01 -7.67
N TYR A 346 -12.20 7.17 -6.42
CA TYR A 346 -12.33 6.09 -5.46
C TYR A 346 -13.33 5.02 -5.92
N GLN A 347 -14.52 5.42 -6.38
CA GLN A 347 -15.52 4.48 -6.90
C GLN A 347 -14.97 3.68 -8.09
N LEU A 348 -14.26 4.34 -9.01
CA LEU A 348 -13.58 3.68 -10.13
C LEU A 348 -12.49 2.70 -9.67
N SER A 349 -11.77 3.02 -8.58
CA SER A 349 -10.79 2.10 -7.99
C SER A 349 -11.45 0.86 -7.40
N GLN A 350 -12.55 1.03 -6.68
CA GLN A 350 -13.29 -0.08 -6.07
C GLN A 350 -13.95 -0.99 -7.11
N SER A 351 -14.51 -0.44 -8.19
CA SER A 351 -15.11 -1.26 -9.26
C SER A 351 -14.11 -2.17 -9.97
N ARG A 352 -12.82 -1.82 -9.99
CA ARG A 352 -11.76 -2.64 -10.61
C ARG A 352 -11.34 -3.85 -9.77
N LEU A 353 -11.46 -3.77 -8.44
CA LEU A 353 -11.26 -4.93 -7.55
C LEU A 353 -12.34 -5.99 -7.79
N HIS A 354 -13.56 -5.54 -8.08
CA HIS A 354 -14.68 -6.39 -8.49
C HIS A 354 -14.72 -6.58 -10.00
N LYS A 355 -13.62 -7.00 -10.65
CA LYS A 355 -13.74 -7.63 -11.97
C LYS A 355 -14.64 -8.86 -11.78
N PRO A 356 -15.86 -8.90 -12.36
CA PRO A 356 -16.83 -9.92 -12.02
C PRO A 356 -16.34 -11.28 -12.53
N SER A 357 -15.86 -12.12 -11.63
CA SER A 357 -15.76 -13.56 -11.84
C SER A 357 -17.18 -14.15 -11.83
N LYS A 358 -17.97 -13.88 -12.87
CA LYS A 358 -19.39 -14.28 -13.04
C LYS A 358 -20.34 -13.82 -11.91
N PRO A 359 -21.60 -13.47 -12.24
CA PRO A 359 -22.55 -13.03 -11.23
C PRO A 359 -23.07 -14.26 -10.47
N ASP A 360 -22.91 -14.28 -9.15
CA ASP A 360 -24.02 -14.54 -8.23
C ASP A 360 -23.61 -14.38 -6.76
N SER A 361 -24.56 -13.81 -6.01
CA SER A 361 -24.68 -13.72 -4.54
C SER A 361 -24.26 -12.40 -3.87
N LYS A 362 -25.30 -11.72 -3.37
CA LYS A 362 -25.28 -10.57 -2.46
C LYS A 362 -24.85 -11.07 -1.09
N PHE A 363 -23.73 -10.61 -0.54
CA PHE A 363 -23.42 -10.82 0.87
C PHE A 363 -22.95 -9.51 1.52
N THR A 364 -23.79 -9.04 2.43
CA THR A 364 -23.63 -7.89 3.31
C THR A 364 -22.97 -8.30 4.63
N ASP A 365 -22.15 -7.38 5.15
CA ASP A 365 -21.61 -7.20 6.51
C ASP A 365 -20.69 -8.30 7.09
N ARG A 366 -19.44 -7.93 7.38
CA ARG A 366 -18.28 -8.84 7.25
C ARG A 366 -17.32 -8.94 8.43
N ASP A 367 -17.67 -8.49 9.64
CA ASP A 367 -16.72 -8.54 10.77
C ASP A 367 -17.03 -9.54 11.90
N GLU A 368 -18.13 -10.30 11.86
CA GLU A 368 -18.37 -11.39 12.85
C GLU A 368 -18.88 -12.73 12.28
N SER A 369 -18.77 -12.98 10.97
CA SER A 369 -19.21 -14.24 10.36
C SER A 369 -18.13 -14.86 9.46
N MET A 370 -17.02 -15.30 10.07
CA MET A 370 -16.18 -16.30 9.41
C MET A 370 -16.86 -17.67 9.54
N VAL A 371 -17.19 -18.28 8.42
CA VAL A 371 -17.76 -19.63 8.35
C VAL A 371 -16.82 -20.53 7.54
N ALA A 372 -16.62 -21.76 7.99
CA ALA A 372 -15.86 -22.74 7.23
C ALA A 372 -16.58 -23.02 5.90
N MET A 373 -15.84 -23.01 4.79
CA MET A 373 -16.38 -23.27 3.45
C MET A 373 -15.66 -24.45 2.81
N ASP A 374 -16.43 -25.33 2.18
CA ASP A 374 -15.95 -26.45 1.40
C ASP A 374 -15.96 -26.10 -0.09
N PHE A 375 -14.78 -26.09 -0.72
CA PHE A 375 -14.60 -25.85 -2.16
C PHE A 375 -14.44 -27.15 -2.97
N SER A 376 -14.61 -28.33 -2.38
CA SER A 376 -14.43 -29.61 -3.06
C SER A 376 -15.45 -29.86 -4.19
N GLY A 377 -16.59 -29.16 -4.18
CA GLY A 377 -17.67 -29.29 -5.16
C GLY A 377 -17.52 -28.44 -6.44
N LYS A 378 -18.22 -28.83 -7.51
CA LYS A 378 -18.25 -28.11 -8.81
C LYS A 378 -19.11 -26.83 -8.81
N SER A 379 -19.91 -26.61 -7.76
CA SER A 379 -20.99 -25.61 -7.73
C SER A 379 -20.59 -24.27 -7.11
N GLY A 380 -19.29 -24.01 -6.90
CA GLY A 380 -18.82 -22.74 -6.34
C GLY A 380 -18.99 -22.62 -4.83
N GLY A 381 -18.35 -23.52 -4.07
CA GLY A 381 -18.22 -23.42 -2.60
C GLY A 381 -19.52 -23.65 -1.81
N ARG A 382 -19.50 -24.55 -0.82
CA ARG A 382 -20.59 -24.75 0.15
C ARG A 382 -20.17 -24.24 1.52
N VAL A 383 -21.01 -23.43 2.18
CA VAL A 383 -20.81 -23.12 3.60
C VAL A 383 -21.05 -24.38 4.44
N ILE A 384 -20.05 -24.78 5.23
CA ILE A 384 -20.12 -25.94 6.10
C ILE A 384 -21.02 -25.60 7.29
N GLN A 385 -22.27 -26.08 7.26
CA GLN A 385 -23.24 -25.85 8.34
C GLN A 385 -23.06 -26.83 9.50
N ASN A 386 -22.50 -28.01 9.25
CA ASN A 386 -22.33 -29.04 10.27
C ASN A 386 -21.07 -28.74 11.11
N PRO A 387 -21.19 -28.51 12.43
CA PRO A 387 -20.04 -28.22 13.29
C PRO A 387 -18.95 -29.30 13.27
N HIS A 388 -19.33 -30.58 13.15
CA HIS A 388 -18.36 -31.68 13.08
C HIS A 388 -17.60 -31.68 11.75
N GLU A 389 -18.28 -31.37 10.65
CA GLU A 389 -17.64 -31.24 9.35
C GLU A 389 -16.68 -30.05 9.32
N ALA A 390 -17.08 -28.92 9.92
CA ALA A 390 -16.22 -27.74 10.03
C ALA A 390 -14.96 -28.04 10.84
N HIS A 391 -15.12 -28.77 11.95
CA HIS A 391 -13.98 -29.21 12.76
C HIS A 391 -13.09 -30.24 12.04
N ASN A 392 -13.65 -31.12 11.21
CA ASN A 392 -12.86 -32.04 10.39
C ASN A 392 -12.10 -31.30 9.29
N ALA A 393 -12.73 -30.32 8.64
CA ALA A 393 -12.08 -29.47 7.63
C ALA A 393 -10.93 -28.66 8.24
N GLU A 394 -11.13 -28.08 9.42
CA GLU A 394 -10.07 -27.41 10.20
C GLU A 394 -8.91 -28.36 10.52
N GLN A 395 -9.21 -29.58 10.97
CA GLN A 395 -8.17 -30.59 11.24
C GLN A 395 -7.42 -31.00 9.96
N GLU A 396 -8.13 -31.25 8.85
CA GLU A 396 -7.56 -31.63 7.57
C GLU A 396 -6.70 -30.52 6.97
N GLU A 397 -7.18 -29.28 7.01
CA GLU A 397 -6.38 -28.11 6.65
C GLU A 397 -5.13 -28.08 7.52
N GLY A 398 -5.26 -28.21 8.84
CA GLY A 398 -4.14 -28.33 9.77
C GLY A 398 -3.16 -29.46 9.42
N HIS A 399 -3.63 -30.61 8.94
CA HIS A 399 -2.78 -31.69 8.43
C HIS A 399 -2.09 -31.33 7.11
N SER A 400 -2.78 -30.66 6.20
CA SER A 400 -2.23 -30.16 4.93
C SER A 400 -1.15 -29.10 5.17
N TRP A 401 -1.37 -28.18 6.13
CA TRP A 401 -0.36 -27.25 6.63
C TRP A 401 0.89 -28.01 7.12
N ARG A 402 0.73 -29.03 7.97
CA ARG A 402 1.85 -29.88 8.43
C ARG A 402 2.54 -30.64 7.29
N LYS A 403 1.82 -31.05 6.25
CA LYS A 403 2.41 -31.72 5.06
C LYS A 403 3.18 -30.74 4.19
N ARG A 404 2.70 -29.50 4.04
CA ARG A 404 3.39 -28.41 3.33
C ARG A 404 4.64 -27.98 4.10
N GLU A 405 4.59 -27.94 5.43
CA GLU A 405 5.79 -27.87 6.28
C GLU A 405 6.73 -29.04 5.96
N ALA A 406 6.25 -30.29 5.98
CA ALA A 406 7.08 -31.45 5.68
C ALA A 406 7.72 -31.39 4.27
N LEU A 407 7.06 -30.80 3.27
CA LEU A 407 7.62 -30.58 1.93
C LEU A 407 8.63 -29.43 1.89
N ARG A 408 8.41 -28.34 2.63
CA ARG A 408 9.43 -27.29 2.83
C ARG A 408 10.68 -27.86 3.54
N HIS A 409 10.50 -28.92 4.32
CA HIS A 409 11.56 -29.59 5.09
C HIS A 409 12.14 -30.86 4.44
N SER A 410 11.56 -31.40 3.36
CA SER A 410 12.05 -32.62 2.70
C SER A 410 13.21 -32.35 1.74
N LEU A 411 13.66 -31.10 1.62
CA LEU A 411 14.91 -30.79 0.96
C LEU A 411 16.08 -31.24 1.86
N PRO A 412 16.99 -32.10 1.37
CA PRO A 412 18.09 -32.63 2.17
C PRO A 412 18.93 -31.48 2.77
N PRO A 413 19.44 -31.60 4.00
CA PRO A 413 20.48 -30.71 4.49
C PRO A 413 21.69 -30.89 3.57
N ASN A 414 21.93 -29.90 2.72
CA ASN A 414 23.07 -29.91 1.83
C ASN A 414 24.32 -29.80 2.71
N SER A 415 25.03 -30.90 2.96
CA SER A 415 26.27 -30.94 3.77
C SER A 415 27.46 -30.17 3.17
N HIS A 416 27.21 -29.29 2.20
CA HIS A 416 28.19 -28.39 1.61
C HIS A 416 27.59 -27.01 1.44
N GLY A 417 27.73 -26.15 2.44
CA GLY A 417 27.89 -24.68 2.38
C GLY A 417 26.91 -23.80 1.59
N SER A 418 25.98 -24.35 0.82
CA SER A 418 25.03 -23.62 0.00
C SER A 418 23.76 -23.48 0.79
N GLN A 419 23.71 -22.48 1.68
CA GLN A 419 22.46 -21.98 2.24
C GLN A 419 21.50 -21.79 1.06
N LEU A 420 20.40 -22.55 1.01
CA LEU A 420 19.29 -22.23 0.12
C LEU A 420 19.05 -20.72 0.28
N PRO A 421 19.00 -19.93 -0.81
CA PRO A 421 18.78 -18.49 -0.70
C PRO A 421 17.55 -18.29 0.16
N ALA A 422 17.72 -17.67 1.33
CA ALA A 422 16.65 -17.59 2.30
C ALA A 422 15.46 -16.91 1.63
N VAL A 423 14.38 -17.66 1.39
CA VAL A 423 13.31 -17.31 0.43
C VAL A 423 12.63 -15.98 0.79
N HIS A 424 12.72 -15.57 2.05
CA HIS A 424 12.27 -14.25 2.51
C HIS A 424 12.99 -13.10 1.81
N ARG A 425 14.24 -13.26 1.34
CA ARG A 425 15.04 -12.19 0.73
C ARG A 425 14.48 -11.69 -0.59
N VAL A 426 13.70 -12.51 -1.29
CA VAL A 426 13.01 -12.11 -2.53
C VAL A 426 11.58 -11.60 -2.27
N GLN A 427 11.14 -11.60 -1.01
CA GLN A 427 9.80 -11.13 -0.67
C GLN A 427 9.76 -9.61 -0.67
N PRO A 428 8.70 -8.99 -1.20
CA PRO A 428 8.63 -7.54 -1.38
C PRO A 428 8.52 -6.77 -0.05
N TRP A 429 8.08 -7.43 1.03
CA TRP A 429 8.05 -6.89 2.39
C TRP A 429 9.38 -7.01 3.13
N PHE A 430 10.41 -7.64 2.55
CA PHE A 430 11.71 -7.82 3.19
C PHE A 430 12.72 -6.76 2.75
N HIS A 431 13.33 -6.10 3.72
CA HIS A 431 14.20 -4.93 3.57
C HIS A 431 15.48 -5.14 4.40
N GLY A 432 16.32 -6.11 4.05
CA GLY A 432 17.46 -6.55 4.88
C GLY A 432 18.32 -5.42 5.44
N GLY A 433 18.94 -4.59 4.58
CA GLY A 433 19.85 -3.52 5.00
C GLY A 433 19.21 -2.23 5.55
N VAL A 434 17.91 -2.23 5.85
CA VAL A 434 17.20 -1.01 6.24
C VAL A 434 17.34 -0.74 7.75
N SER A 435 17.75 0.49 8.08
CA SER A 435 17.84 0.95 9.47
C SER A 435 16.46 1.22 10.07
N ARG A 436 16.39 1.32 11.41
CA ARG A 436 15.14 1.69 12.10
C ARG A 436 14.52 2.96 11.54
N THR A 437 15.29 4.05 11.47
CA THR A 437 14.80 5.36 10.99
C THR A 437 14.41 5.32 9.52
N LYS A 438 15.11 4.54 8.69
CA LYS A 438 14.73 4.40 7.27
C LYS A 438 13.45 3.56 7.13
N ALA A 439 13.23 2.54 7.96
CA ALA A 439 12.00 1.77 8.00
C ALA A 439 10.78 2.64 8.39
N GLU A 440 10.91 3.44 9.46
CA GLU A 440 9.88 4.39 9.89
C GLU A 440 9.51 5.34 8.74
N ARG A 441 10.53 5.90 8.06
CA ARG A 441 10.33 6.76 6.89
C ARG A 441 9.64 6.05 5.72
N LEU A 442 10.03 4.81 5.39
CA LEU A 442 9.43 4.07 4.27
C LEU A 442 7.94 3.77 4.51
N LEU A 443 7.58 3.41 5.75
CA LEU A 443 6.19 3.17 6.13
C LEU A 443 5.34 4.45 6.03
N GLU A 444 5.88 5.58 6.46
CA GLU A 444 5.25 6.90 6.33
C GLU A 444 5.10 7.32 4.87
N GLU A 445 6.17 7.22 4.07
CA GLU A 445 6.20 7.58 2.63
C GLU A 445 5.15 6.81 1.81
N GLN A 446 4.83 5.57 2.22
CA GLN A 446 3.84 4.72 1.57
C GLN A 446 2.42 4.84 2.14
N GLY A 447 2.19 5.81 3.04
CA GLY A 447 0.86 6.22 3.49
C GLY A 447 0.56 5.93 4.97
N GLY A 448 1.34 5.11 5.66
CA GLY A 448 1.13 4.84 7.09
C GLY A 448 -0.32 4.49 7.45
N VAL A 449 -0.89 3.46 6.82
CA VAL A 449 -2.20 2.90 7.23
C VAL A 449 -1.99 1.72 8.17
N ASP A 450 -2.98 1.45 9.02
CA ASP A 450 -2.89 0.36 10.00
C ASP A 450 -2.64 -0.99 9.34
N GLY A 451 -1.66 -1.72 9.86
CA GLY A 451 -1.27 -3.02 9.33
C GLY A 451 -0.27 -2.93 8.18
N MET A 452 0.23 -1.73 7.83
CA MET A 452 1.41 -1.61 6.98
C MET A 452 2.65 -2.14 7.67
N TYR A 453 3.49 -2.89 6.96
CA TYR A 453 4.64 -3.53 7.59
C TYR A 453 5.81 -3.78 6.64
N LEU A 454 6.98 -3.96 7.24
CA LEU A 454 8.15 -4.55 6.60
C LEU A 454 8.94 -5.37 7.62
N ILE A 455 9.73 -6.32 7.14
CA ILE A 455 10.72 -7.04 7.93
C ILE A 455 12.10 -6.66 7.45
N ARG A 456 13.03 -6.42 8.37
CA ARG A 456 14.41 -6.01 8.09
C ARG A 456 15.39 -6.79 8.96
N ASP A 457 16.68 -6.75 8.62
CA ASP A 457 17.70 -7.31 9.50
C ASP A 457 17.81 -6.47 10.78
N SER A 458 18.06 -7.13 11.90
CA SER A 458 18.36 -6.44 13.15
C SER A 458 19.75 -5.83 13.10
N GLN A 459 19.84 -4.54 13.43
CA GLN A 459 21.14 -3.83 13.51
C GLN A 459 21.90 -4.13 14.80
N LEU A 460 21.22 -4.70 15.80
CA LEU A 460 21.78 -4.95 17.14
C LEU A 460 22.04 -6.43 17.41
N HIS A 461 21.28 -7.32 16.77
CA HIS A 461 21.30 -8.75 17.07
C HIS A 461 21.57 -9.55 15.79
N VAL A 462 22.70 -10.23 15.74
CA VAL A 462 23.10 -11.08 14.61
C VAL A 462 22.05 -12.19 14.40
N GLN A 463 21.76 -12.51 13.14
CA GLN A 463 20.75 -13.52 12.73
C GLN A 463 19.31 -13.26 13.22
N CYS A 464 19.04 -12.10 13.82
CA CYS A 464 17.69 -11.69 14.20
C CYS A 464 17.11 -10.74 13.15
N PHE A 465 15.78 -10.70 13.09
CA PHE A 465 15.05 -9.79 12.22
C PHE A 465 14.20 -8.84 13.05
N VAL A 466 13.68 -7.79 12.43
CA VAL A 466 12.75 -6.85 13.08
C VAL A 466 11.55 -6.67 12.17
N LEU A 467 10.36 -6.99 12.68
CA LEU A 467 9.09 -6.58 12.09
C LEU A 467 8.81 -5.12 12.49
N SER A 468 8.76 -4.23 11.51
CA SER A 468 8.36 -2.84 11.69
C SER A 468 6.92 -2.69 11.20
N LEU A 469 5.99 -2.35 12.09
CA LEU A 469 4.55 -2.33 11.88
C LEU A 469 4.00 -0.93 12.15
N TRP A 470 3.19 -0.41 11.22
CA TRP A 470 2.48 0.85 11.40
C TRP A 470 1.09 0.62 12.01
N HIS A 471 0.77 1.37 13.07
CA HIS A 471 -0.51 1.34 13.75
C HIS A 471 -0.74 2.67 14.49
N GLU A 472 -1.92 3.27 14.36
CA GLU A 472 -2.32 4.52 15.05
C GLU A 472 -1.31 5.66 14.83
N LEU A 473 -0.93 5.89 13.57
CA LEU A 473 0.02 6.95 13.17
C LEU A 473 1.41 6.83 13.82
N LYS A 474 1.79 5.61 14.23
CA LYS A 474 3.09 5.32 14.86
C LYS A 474 3.67 4.01 14.32
N THR A 475 5.00 3.94 14.28
CA THR A 475 5.71 2.69 13.99
C THR A 475 6.05 1.95 15.28
N LYS A 476 5.68 0.67 15.35
CA LYS A 476 6.06 -0.28 16.40
C LYS A 476 7.06 -1.29 15.83
N HIS A 477 8.04 -1.71 16.62
CA HIS A 477 9.06 -2.65 16.19
C HIS A 477 9.08 -3.89 17.08
N TYR A 478 9.03 -5.06 16.48
CA TYR A 478 9.01 -6.36 17.15
C TYR A 478 10.27 -7.13 16.75
N LEU A 479 11.07 -7.54 17.73
CA LEU A 479 12.26 -8.34 17.50
C LEU A 479 11.83 -9.78 17.18
N ILE A 480 12.33 -10.32 16.08
CA ILE A 480 12.15 -11.70 15.67
C ILE A 480 13.47 -12.42 15.96
N ILE A 481 13.45 -13.37 16.89
CA ILE A 481 14.64 -14.10 17.32
C ILE A 481 14.59 -15.55 16.84
N PRO A 482 15.73 -16.15 16.47
CA PRO A 482 15.82 -17.58 16.27
C PRO A 482 15.76 -18.31 17.63
N LEU A 483 15.05 -19.43 17.69
CA LEU A 483 14.92 -20.30 18.85
C LEU A 483 15.10 -21.76 18.41
N GLU A 484 15.97 -22.48 19.10
CA GLU A 484 16.17 -23.91 18.87
C GLU A 484 15.23 -24.73 19.76
N LYS A 485 14.50 -25.67 19.15
CA LYS A 485 13.63 -26.62 19.86
C LYS A 485 13.84 -28.02 19.28
N GLY A 486 14.58 -28.86 20.01
CA GLY A 486 15.11 -30.11 19.48
C GLY A 486 16.16 -29.83 18.39
N ASP A 487 16.23 -30.64 17.35
CA ASP A 487 17.19 -30.47 16.24
C ASP A 487 16.73 -29.44 15.18
N ARG A 488 15.88 -28.49 15.57
CA ARG A 488 15.21 -27.57 14.63
C ARG A 488 15.27 -26.13 15.11
N GLN A 489 15.51 -25.24 14.14
CA GLN A 489 15.51 -23.79 14.32
C GLN A 489 14.14 -23.22 13.93
N TYR A 490 13.61 -22.35 14.78
CA TYR A 490 12.36 -21.62 14.61
C TYR A 490 12.59 -20.12 14.79
N PHE A 491 11.62 -19.31 14.39
CA PHE A 491 11.54 -17.89 14.70
C PHE A 491 10.37 -17.62 15.64
N THR A 492 10.52 -16.66 16.54
CA THR A 492 9.47 -16.22 17.47
C THR A 492 9.56 -14.72 17.72
N MET A 493 8.43 -14.11 18.11
CA MET A 493 8.31 -12.70 18.51
C MET A 493 7.73 -12.54 19.92
N ASP A 494 7.48 -13.65 20.62
CA ASP A 494 6.72 -13.72 21.87
C ASP A 494 7.34 -14.73 22.84
N ASP A 495 8.67 -14.69 22.95
CA ASP A 495 9.46 -15.50 23.88
C ASP A 495 9.22 -17.02 23.76
N GLY A 496 8.97 -17.48 22.53
CA GLY A 496 8.82 -18.90 22.20
C GLY A 496 7.40 -19.45 22.40
N VAL A 497 6.42 -18.60 22.73
CA VAL A 497 5.00 -19.00 22.82
C VAL A 497 4.49 -19.43 21.44
N THR A 498 4.76 -18.63 20.41
CA THR A 498 4.43 -18.93 19.02
C THR A 498 5.71 -19.13 18.23
N LEU A 499 5.82 -20.28 17.54
CA LEU A 499 7.00 -20.68 16.77
C LEU A 499 6.67 -20.76 15.29
N PHE A 500 7.55 -20.20 14.47
CA PHE A 500 7.45 -20.20 13.01
C PHE A 500 8.68 -20.86 12.41
N SER A 501 8.49 -21.75 11.44
CA SER A 501 9.59 -22.42 10.73
C SER A 501 10.46 -21.47 9.91
N ASP A 502 9.86 -20.43 9.36
CA ASP A 502 10.54 -19.38 8.60
C ASP A 502 9.77 -18.04 8.70
N LEU A 503 10.36 -16.97 8.16
CA LEU A 503 9.73 -15.65 8.14
C LEU A 503 8.46 -15.60 7.25
N LEU A 504 8.33 -16.48 6.25
CA LEU A 504 7.14 -16.52 5.40
C LEU A 504 5.94 -17.00 6.20
N GLN A 505 6.09 -18.09 6.97
CA GLN A 505 5.04 -18.60 7.83
C GLN A 505 4.66 -17.58 8.91
N LEU A 506 5.65 -16.87 9.47
CA LEU A 506 5.39 -15.79 10.42
C LEU A 506 4.50 -14.70 9.80
N VAL A 507 4.81 -14.27 8.58
CA VAL A 507 4.02 -13.28 7.85
C VAL A 507 2.64 -13.83 7.48
N GLU A 508 2.56 -15.01 6.86
CA GLU A 508 1.32 -15.70 6.47
C GLU A 508 0.36 -15.82 7.68
N PHE A 509 0.89 -16.22 8.84
CA PHE A 509 0.12 -16.29 10.08
C PHE A 509 -0.42 -14.93 10.50
N HIS A 510 0.43 -13.91 10.56
CA HIS A 510 0.03 -12.59 11.04
C HIS A 510 -0.80 -11.78 10.04
N GLN A 511 -0.89 -12.21 8.78
CA GLN A 511 -1.81 -11.65 7.79
C GLN A 511 -3.27 -11.98 8.12
N ILE A 512 -3.52 -13.13 8.74
CA ILE A 512 -4.88 -13.62 9.04
C ILE A 512 -5.18 -13.48 10.53
N ASN A 513 -4.16 -13.61 11.39
CA ASN A 513 -4.30 -13.59 12.85
C ASN A 513 -3.51 -12.43 13.47
N ARG A 514 -4.11 -11.71 14.42
CA ARG A 514 -3.39 -10.64 15.13
C ARG A 514 -2.24 -11.18 15.99
N GLY A 515 -2.43 -12.35 16.60
CA GLY A 515 -1.47 -12.88 17.57
C GLY A 515 -1.19 -11.85 18.68
N THR A 516 0.08 -11.58 18.93
CA THR A 516 0.54 -10.54 19.88
C THR A 516 0.57 -9.12 19.28
N LEU A 517 0.29 -8.98 17.97
CA LEU A 517 0.32 -7.70 17.28
C LEU A 517 -1.00 -6.91 17.49
N PRO A 518 -0.94 -5.56 17.50
CA PRO A 518 -2.14 -4.73 17.63
C PRO A 518 -3.07 -4.81 16.42
N VAL A 519 -2.59 -5.25 15.25
CA VAL A 519 -3.38 -5.39 14.02
C VAL A 519 -2.73 -6.46 13.14
N CYS A 520 -3.51 -7.12 12.28
CA CYS A 520 -2.97 -8.05 11.28
C CYS A 520 -2.07 -7.31 10.28
N LEU A 521 -1.13 -8.03 9.69
CA LEU A 521 -0.30 -7.57 8.59
C LEU A 521 -1.16 -7.47 7.32
N LYS A 522 -1.44 -6.25 6.86
CA LYS A 522 -2.35 -6.01 5.73
C LYS A 522 -1.62 -5.56 4.48
N HIS A 523 -0.67 -4.64 4.64
CA HIS A 523 -0.09 -3.90 3.53
C HIS A 523 1.45 -4.01 3.55
N PRO A 524 2.04 -4.88 2.71
CA PRO A 524 3.50 -4.96 2.64
C PRO A 524 4.06 -3.64 2.11
N CYS A 525 5.02 -3.06 2.82
CA CYS A 525 5.78 -1.91 2.33
C CYS A 525 6.74 -2.42 1.25
N THR A 526 6.54 -1.98 0.00
CA THR A 526 7.24 -2.53 -1.17
C THR A 526 8.08 -1.46 -1.86
N CYS A 527 9.31 -1.80 -2.25
CA CYS A 527 10.12 -0.95 -3.14
C CYS A 527 10.26 -1.68 -4.47
N ILE A 528 9.86 -1.03 -5.56
CA ILE A 528 9.95 -1.60 -6.90
C ILE A 528 11.02 -0.85 -7.66
N ALA A 529 11.90 -1.56 -8.38
CA ALA A 529 12.76 -0.94 -9.36
C ALA A 529 12.00 -0.85 -10.70
N LEU A 530 11.88 0.36 -11.24
CA LEU A 530 11.22 0.62 -12.53
C LEU A 530 12.06 0.25 -13.75
#